data_AF-A0A8B9L5I7-F1
#
_entry.id   AF-A0A8B9L5I7-F1
#
_cell.length_a   1.000
_cell.length_b   1.000
_cell.length_c   1.000
_cell.angle_alpha   90.00
_cell.angle_beta   90.00
_cell.angle_gamma   90.00
#
_symmetry.space_group_name_H-M   'P 1'
#
loop_
_entity.id
_entity.type
_entity.pdbx_description
1 polymer ?
#
loop_
_entity_poly.entity_id
_entity_poly.type
_entity_poly.pdbx_seq_one_letter_code
_entity_poly.pdbx_strand_id
1 'polypeptide(L)'
;MADSVALFTSIGLSEQKAKETLKNEALSSALKDAVVQAQKLLGSTNIDKGTGTLLYSMASRLRDTRRLAFLTEHIAKRKITTDLQLSAALDYVKSHPQDPMDQKAFETACGVGVVVTPEQIEDAVELIIRKHKQQLLAERYRFNMGILMGEARAALKWADGKMVKNEVDMQVLHHLGPKTEADLEKKPKAAKPKAPEKEKEEEKQNNAVNGEVKMEGKTLMEQLRGEALKFHKPGENYKTEGYVVTPNTMNLLKQHLEITGGQVRTRFPPEPNGILHIGHAKAINFNFGYAKANNGICFLRYDDTNPEKEEEKYFTAIKDMVEWLGYTPYAITHASDNFQCLYELAVELIRRGHAYICHQRGEELKGHNAPPSPWRDRPIEESLVLFERMKNGMFAEGEATLRMKMVMEDGKMDPVAYRIKYTPHHRSGDAWYKHTLSVQNYLYIYTKCNFYTLIILHFLQSLLLY
;
A
#
# COMPACT_ATOMS: atom_id res chain seq x y z
N MET A 1 11.57 31.29 36.49
CA MET A 1 11.98 30.01 35.87
C MET A 1 10.79 29.14 35.48
N ALA A 2 9.94 28.69 36.41
CA ALA A 2 8.82 27.76 36.13
C ALA A 2 7.92 28.20 34.95
N ASP A 3 7.50 29.47 34.93
CA ASP A 3 6.69 30.07 33.85
C ASP A 3 7.33 29.95 32.45
N SER A 4 8.66 30.14 32.36
CA SER A 4 9.40 29.97 31.10
C SER A 4 9.59 28.51 30.70
N VAL A 5 9.60 27.56 31.64
CA VAL A 5 9.55 26.12 31.32
C VAL A 5 8.20 25.79 30.71
N ALA A 6 7.10 26.26 31.32
CA ALA A 6 5.74 26.04 30.83
C ALA A 6 5.52 26.62 29.42
N LEU A 7 6.06 27.80 29.14
CA LEU A 7 6.01 28.42 27.80
C LEU A 7 6.78 27.61 26.74
N PHE A 8 7.91 26.99 27.11
CA PHE A 8 8.68 26.17 26.17
C PHE A 8 8.06 24.77 25.98
N THR A 9 7.45 24.19 27.02
CA THR A 9 6.73 22.91 26.88
C THR A 9 5.41 23.06 26.13
N SER A 10 4.72 24.20 26.21
CA SER A 10 3.46 24.43 25.46
C SER A 10 3.68 24.45 23.94
N ILE A 11 4.85 24.91 23.47
CA ILE A 11 5.24 24.84 22.05
C ILE A 11 5.84 23.49 21.63
N GLY A 12 5.86 22.49 22.53
CA GLY A 12 6.22 21.10 22.21
C GLY A 12 7.64 20.65 22.57
N LEU A 13 8.45 21.46 23.26
CA LEU A 13 9.72 20.97 23.81
C LEU A 13 9.47 19.98 24.97
N SER A 14 10.34 18.98 25.12
CA SER A 14 10.38 18.19 26.36
C SER A 14 10.82 19.05 27.54
N GLU A 15 10.40 18.70 28.75
CA GLU A 15 10.75 19.44 29.97
C GLU A 15 12.28 19.52 30.18
N GLN A 16 13.01 18.46 29.83
CA GLN A 16 14.46 18.46 29.81
C GLN A 16 15.01 19.50 28.81
N LYS A 17 14.51 19.51 27.56
CA LYS A 17 14.98 20.46 26.54
C LYS A 17 14.64 21.91 26.89
N ALA A 18 13.50 22.16 27.52
CA ALA A 18 13.15 23.46 28.07
C ALA A 18 14.14 23.91 29.16
N LYS A 19 14.48 23.04 30.12
CA LYS A 19 15.48 23.32 31.18
C LYS A 19 16.89 23.53 30.61
N GLU A 20 17.30 22.79 29.58
CA GLU A 20 18.56 23.03 28.86
C GLU A 20 18.58 24.38 28.16
N THR A 21 17.49 24.72 27.47
CA THR A 21 17.36 25.98 26.71
C THR A 21 17.42 27.20 27.62
N LEU A 22 16.86 27.12 28.83
CA LEU A 22 16.94 28.18 29.84
C LEU A 22 18.36 28.46 30.37
N LYS A 23 19.33 27.54 30.18
CA LYS A 23 20.74 27.80 30.53
C LYS A 23 21.45 28.71 29.52
N ASN A 24 20.88 28.90 28.33
CA ASN A 24 21.37 29.81 27.32
C ASN A 24 20.46 31.04 27.29
N GLU A 25 20.85 32.12 27.98
CA GLU A 25 20.03 33.32 28.13
C GLU A 25 19.66 33.97 26.78
N ALA A 26 20.61 34.03 25.84
CA ALA A 26 20.39 34.62 24.52
C ALA A 26 19.34 33.82 23.71
N LEU A 27 19.48 32.49 23.67
CA LEU A 27 18.50 31.61 23.04
C LEU A 27 17.15 31.68 23.76
N SER A 28 17.15 31.67 25.10
CA SER A 28 15.93 31.75 25.89
C SER A 28 15.20 33.08 25.68
N SER A 29 15.90 34.20 25.46
CA SER A 29 15.25 35.48 25.15
C SER A 29 14.65 35.45 23.76
N ALA A 30 15.45 35.14 22.74
CA ALA A 30 15.00 35.08 21.34
C ALA A 30 13.80 34.12 21.15
N LEU A 31 13.81 32.97 21.83
CA LEU A 31 12.70 32.02 21.77
C LEU A 31 11.44 32.56 22.45
N LYS A 32 11.55 33.25 23.60
CA LYS A 32 10.39 33.89 24.25
C LYS A 32 9.77 34.95 23.35
N ASP A 33 10.60 35.82 22.78
CA ASP A 33 10.16 36.92 21.91
C ASP A 33 9.44 36.36 20.67
N ALA A 34 10.00 35.32 20.03
CA ALA A 34 9.39 34.63 18.90
C ALA A 34 8.06 33.95 19.26
N VAL A 35 7.96 33.31 20.43
CA VAL A 35 6.72 32.66 20.89
C VAL A 35 5.62 33.68 21.18
N VAL A 36 5.94 34.74 21.93
CA VAL A 36 4.97 35.80 22.27
C VAL A 36 4.47 36.50 21.01
N GLN A 37 5.36 36.78 20.05
CA GLN A 37 4.96 37.36 18.78
C GLN A 37 4.11 36.39 17.94
N ALA A 38 4.44 35.10 17.89
CA ALA A 38 3.63 34.09 17.19
C ALA A 38 2.23 33.97 17.81
N GLN A 39 2.10 33.93 19.14
CA GLN A 39 0.81 33.94 19.84
C GLN A 39 -0.02 35.18 19.49
N LYS A 40 0.61 36.37 19.48
CA LYS A 40 -0.04 37.64 19.10
C LYS A 40 -0.54 37.63 17.65
N LEU A 41 0.21 37.04 16.73
CA LEU A 41 -0.17 36.94 15.31
C LEU A 41 -1.27 35.90 15.06
N LEU A 42 -1.29 34.81 15.84
CA LEU A 42 -2.29 33.74 15.74
C LEU A 42 -3.59 34.05 16.50
N GLY A 43 -3.60 35.06 17.38
CA GLY A 43 -4.74 35.36 18.25
C GLY A 43 -5.02 34.26 19.29
N SER A 44 -4.05 33.38 19.55
CA SER A 44 -4.18 32.19 20.37
C SER A 44 -2.92 31.97 21.21
N THR A 45 -3.09 31.54 22.46
CA THR A 45 -1.98 31.12 23.33
C THR A 45 -1.44 29.74 22.95
N ASN A 46 -2.24 28.90 22.28
CA ASN A 46 -1.85 27.59 21.79
C ASN A 46 -1.17 27.71 20.42
N ILE A 47 0.10 27.31 20.36
CA ILE A 47 0.88 27.08 19.13
C ILE A 47 1.01 25.57 18.94
N ASP A 48 0.81 25.07 17.72
CA ASP A 48 1.00 23.65 17.45
C ASP A 48 2.49 23.23 17.52
N LYS A 49 2.74 21.96 17.84
CA LYS A 49 4.11 21.43 18.03
C LYS A 49 5.01 21.59 16.80
N GLY A 50 4.46 21.60 15.59
CA GLY A 50 5.22 21.79 14.35
C GLY A 50 5.74 23.23 14.25
N THR A 51 4.81 24.19 14.35
CA THR A 51 5.12 25.63 14.43
C THR A 51 6.11 25.92 15.57
N GLY A 52 5.90 25.35 16.76
CA GLY A 52 6.79 25.51 17.90
C GLY A 52 8.21 24.96 17.69
N THR A 53 8.33 23.80 17.04
CA THR A 53 9.63 23.23 16.66
C THR A 53 10.38 24.12 15.66
N LEU A 54 9.67 24.75 14.71
CA LEU A 54 10.26 25.70 13.76
C LEU A 54 10.71 27.00 14.46
N LEU A 55 9.93 27.53 15.40
CA LEU A 55 10.33 28.69 16.21
C LEU A 55 11.61 28.39 17.04
N TYR A 56 11.73 27.17 17.58
CA TYR A 56 12.95 26.72 18.26
C TYR A 56 14.16 26.59 17.32
N SER A 57 13.99 25.95 16.16
CA SER A 57 15.05 25.83 15.14
C SER A 57 15.49 27.21 14.66
N MET A 58 14.55 28.13 14.44
CA MET A 58 14.83 29.52 14.08
C MET A 58 15.64 30.23 15.17
N ALA A 59 15.15 30.25 16.42
CA ALA A 59 15.80 30.97 17.52
C ALA A 59 17.21 30.43 17.84
N SER A 60 17.46 29.13 17.63
CA SER A 60 18.77 28.51 17.86
C SER A 60 19.79 28.70 16.73
N ARG A 61 19.35 29.12 15.53
CA ARG A 61 20.20 29.25 14.33
C ARG A 61 20.31 30.68 13.81
N LEU A 62 19.35 31.55 14.12
CA LEU A 62 19.30 32.94 13.67
C LEU A 62 20.40 33.78 14.32
N ARG A 63 21.24 34.40 13.49
CA ARG A 63 22.31 35.31 13.94
C ARG A 63 21.91 36.79 13.90
N ASP A 64 21.03 37.17 12.98
CA ASP A 64 20.54 38.55 12.84
C ASP A 64 19.20 38.70 13.57
N THR A 65 19.24 39.19 14.80
CA THR A 65 18.05 39.35 15.65
C THR A 65 17.03 40.34 15.08
N ARG A 66 17.44 41.28 14.22
CA ARG A 66 16.55 42.21 13.52
C ARG A 66 15.52 41.49 12.64
N ARG A 67 15.85 40.27 12.22
CA ARG A 67 15.06 39.42 11.30
C ARG A 67 14.16 38.42 12.03
N LEU A 68 14.25 38.34 13.36
CA LEU A 68 13.46 37.44 14.19
C LEU A 68 11.97 37.68 13.99
N ALA A 69 11.54 38.95 14.00
CA ALA A 69 10.13 39.29 13.84
C ALA A 69 9.58 38.92 12.46
N PHE A 70 10.37 39.13 11.41
CA PHE A 70 10.00 38.79 10.03
C PHE A 70 9.86 37.28 9.82
N LEU A 71 10.83 36.48 10.30
CA LEU A 71 10.78 35.02 10.18
C LEU A 71 9.68 34.40 11.07
N THR A 72 9.47 34.93 12.28
CA THR A 72 8.37 34.54 13.17
C THR A 72 7.02 34.71 12.49
N GLU A 73 6.82 35.81 11.76
CA GLU A 73 5.57 36.04 11.00
C GLU A 73 5.36 34.99 9.90
N HIS A 74 6.41 34.62 9.16
CA HIS A 74 6.30 33.61 8.10
C HIS A 74 6.07 32.19 8.65
N ILE A 75 6.61 31.86 9.82
CA ILE A 75 6.34 30.60 10.52
C ILE A 75 4.90 30.60 11.07
N ALA A 76 4.49 31.65 11.78
CA ALA A 76 3.15 31.76 12.36
C ALA A 76 2.04 31.75 11.31
N LYS A 77 2.24 32.43 10.16
CA LYS A 77 1.31 32.40 9.01
C LYS A 77 1.39 31.12 8.18
N ARG A 78 2.16 30.11 8.61
CA ARG A 78 2.39 28.82 7.90
C ARG A 78 2.85 28.98 6.44
N LYS A 79 3.63 30.05 6.17
CA LYS A 79 4.36 30.22 4.91
C LYS A 79 5.63 29.36 4.88
N ILE A 80 6.28 29.19 6.04
CA ILE A 80 7.38 28.26 6.28
C ILE A 80 6.85 27.16 7.18
N THR A 81 6.80 25.92 6.69
CA THR A 81 6.22 24.76 7.39
C THR A 81 7.21 23.60 7.56
N THR A 82 8.40 23.69 6.96
CA THR A 82 9.45 22.67 7.04
C THR A 82 10.79 23.27 7.47
N ASP A 83 11.65 22.48 8.13
CA ASP A 83 13.00 22.95 8.51
C ASP A 83 13.88 23.26 7.28
N LEU A 84 13.56 22.68 6.11
CA LEU A 84 14.29 22.94 4.87
C LEU A 84 13.97 24.33 4.30
N GLN A 85 12.70 24.73 4.30
CA GLN A 85 12.28 26.11 3.98
C GLN A 85 12.88 27.10 5.00
N LEU A 86 12.88 26.75 6.30
CA LEU A 86 13.53 27.56 7.34
C LEU A 86 15.05 27.68 7.13
N SER A 87 15.72 26.60 6.75
CA SER A 87 17.16 26.59 6.43
C SER A 87 17.47 27.55 5.28
N ALA A 88 16.69 27.47 4.19
CA ALA A 88 16.80 28.40 3.07
C ALA A 88 16.52 29.85 3.48
N ALA A 89 15.54 30.09 4.35
CA ALA A 89 15.24 31.42 4.88
C ALA A 89 16.38 32.01 5.71
N LEU A 90 17.02 31.20 6.56
CA LEU A 90 18.19 31.61 7.34
C LEU A 90 19.40 31.94 6.44
N ASP A 91 19.63 31.14 5.39
CA ASP A 91 20.70 31.40 4.42
C ASP A 91 20.42 32.63 3.53
N TYR A 92 19.16 32.86 3.15
CA TYR A 92 18.75 34.06 2.42
C TYR A 92 18.94 35.31 3.27
N VAL A 93 18.47 35.29 4.52
CA VAL A 93 18.65 36.40 5.49
C VAL A 93 20.12 36.70 5.72
N LYS A 94 20.97 35.67 5.83
CA LYS A 94 22.43 35.81 6.01
C LYS A 94 23.13 36.41 4.79
N SER A 95 22.63 36.15 3.58
CA SER A 95 23.18 36.68 2.32
C SER A 95 22.63 38.07 1.94
N HIS A 96 21.48 38.46 2.50
CA HIS A 96 20.81 39.74 2.22
C HIS A 96 20.65 40.58 3.51
N PRO A 97 21.73 41.17 4.04
CA PRO A 97 21.71 41.93 5.29
C PRO A 97 21.09 43.34 5.16
N GLN A 98 20.89 43.82 3.92
CA GLN A 98 20.37 45.15 3.56
C GLN A 98 18.86 45.27 3.86
N ASP A 99 18.40 46.49 4.11
CA ASP A 99 16.98 46.84 4.24
C ASP A 99 16.57 47.87 3.16
N PRO A 100 15.34 47.80 2.61
CA PRO A 100 14.31 46.79 2.86
C PRO A 100 14.57 45.46 2.13
N MET A 101 14.04 44.36 2.67
CA MET A 101 14.13 43.04 2.02
C MET A 101 13.03 42.87 0.97
N ASP A 102 13.37 42.41 -0.24
CA ASP A 102 12.39 41.98 -1.24
C ASP A 102 11.69 40.70 -0.75
N GLN A 103 10.42 40.85 -0.33
CA GLN A 103 9.60 39.77 0.17
C GLN A 103 9.27 38.72 -0.91
N LYS A 104 9.13 39.12 -2.18
CA LYS A 104 8.80 38.18 -3.27
C LYS A 104 10.01 37.33 -3.63
N ALA A 105 11.20 37.93 -3.67
CA ALA A 105 12.45 37.20 -3.85
C ALA A 105 12.74 36.26 -2.66
N PHE A 106 12.50 36.72 -1.41
CA PHE A 106 12.59 35.88 -0.21
C PHE A 106 11.64 34.67 -0.27
N GLU A 107 10.35 34.89 -0.53
CA GLU A 107 9.33 33.82 -0.58
C GLU A 107 9.68 32.79 -1.67
N THR A 108 10.12 33.25 -2.84
CA THR A 108 10.56 32.38 -3.94
C THR A 108 11.79 31.55 -3.56
N ALA A 109 12.82 32.18 -2.99
CA ALA A 109 14.06 31.50 -2.60
C ALA A 109 13.86 30.46 -1.49
N CYS A 110 12.87 30.70 -0.61
CA CYS A 110 12.52 29.82 0.51
C CYS A 110 11.48 28.76 0.17
N GLY A 111 10.95 28.73 -1.06
CA GLY A 111 9.91 27.76 -1.43
C GLY A 111 8.58 27.98 -0.72
N VAL A 112 8.25 29.23 -0.34
CA VAL A 112 6.96 29.58 0.26
C VAL A 112 5.85 29.36 -0.76
N GLY A 113 4.78 28.69 -0.33
CA GLY A 113 3.67 28.31 -1.21
C GLY A 113 3.96 27.13 -2.15
N VAL A 114 5.19 26.60 -2.17
CA VAL A 114 5.49 25.36 -2.90
C VAL A 114 5.01 24.17 -2.06
N VAL A 115 3.98 23.49 -2.55
CA VAL A 115 3.51 22.21 -2.01
C VAL A 115 3.94 21.12 -2.98
N VAL A 116 4.73 20.16 -2.50
CA VAL A 116 5.06 18.95 -3.29
C VAL A 116 4.01 17.89 -2.98
N THR A 117 3.29 17.41 -3.99
CA THR A 117 2.25 16.39 -3.82
C THR A 117 2.85 14.97 -3.84
N PRO A 118 2.15 13.95 -3.29
CA PRO A 118 2.60 12.55 -3.39
C PRO A 118 2.84 12.10 -4.82
N GLU A 119 1.97 12.50 -5.75
CA GLU A 119 2.06 12.16 -7.18
C GLU A 119 3.34 12.74 -7.81
N GLN A 120 3.72 13.97 -7.46
CA GLN A 120 4.99 14.54 -7.91
C GLN A 120 6.22 13.79 -7.38
N ILE A 121 6.11 13.17 -6.19
CA ILE A 121 7.17 12.31 -5.64
C ILE A 121 7.20 10.98 -6.40
N GLU A 122 6.05 10.36 -6.64
CA GLU A 122 5.87 9.13 -7.41
C GLU A 122 6.47 9.27 -8.82
N ASP A 123 6.08 10.29 -9.59
CA ASP A 123 6.57 10.59 -10.94
C ASP A 123 8.09 10.79 -10.99
N ALA A 124 8.63 11.56 -10.04
CA ALA A 124 10.06 11.85 -9.99
C ALA A 124 10.88 10.59 -9.63
N VAL A 125 10.41 9.79 -8.68
CA VAL A 125 11.04 8.53 -8.28
C VAL A 125 10.97 7.52 -9.42
N GLU A 126 9.84 7.41 -10.13
CA GLU A 126 9.70 6.50 -11.29
C GLU A 126 10.70 6.86 -12.38
N LEU A 127 10.82 8.15 -12.72
CA LEU A 127 11.75 8.63 -13.76
C LEU A 127 13.22 8.34 -13.39
N ILE A 128 13.58 8.51 -12.12
CA ILE A 128 14.93 8.22 -11.61
C ILE A 128 15.19 6.70 -11.59
N ILE A 129 14.23 5.88 -11.16
CA ILE A 129 14.35 4.43 -11.20
C ILE A 129 14.46 3.93 -12.64
N ARG A 130 13.66 4.48 -13.56
CA ARG A 130 13.72 4.17 -15.00
C ARG A 130 15.09 4.47 -15.60
N LYS A 131 15.73 5.58 -15.21
CA LYS A 131 17.11 5.94 -15.58
C LYS A 131 18.15 4.93 -15.08
N HIS A 132 17.98 4.38 -13.87
CA HIS A 132 18.91 3.42 -13.26
C HIS A 132 18.52 1.93 -13.43
N LYS A 133 17.42 1.64 -14.12
CA LYS A 133 16.72 0.34 -14.14
C LYS A 133 17.61 -0.86 -14.44
N GLN A 134 18.52 -0.76 -15.41
CA GLN A 134 19.42 -1.88 -15.75
C GLN A 134 20.41 -2.21 -14.63
N GLN A 135 21.01 -1.20 -13.99
CA GLN A 135 21.92 -1.40 -12.87
C GLN A 135 21.16 -1.87 -11.62
N LEU A 136 19.97 -1.31 -11.37
CA LEU A 136 19.11 -1.70 -10.26
C LEU A 136 18.70 -3.18 -10.36
N LEU A 137 18.32 -3.66 -11.55
CA LEU A 137 17.99 -5.08 -11.76
C LEU A 137 19.21 -6.01 -11.65
N ALA A 138 20.38 -5.57 -12.13
CA ALA A 138 21.61 -6.37 -12.09
C ALA A 138 22.23 -6.47 -10.68
N GLU A 139 22.20 -5.39 -9.89
CA GLU A 139 22.76 -5.38 -8.53
C GLU A 139 21.72 -5.68 -7.44
N ARG A 140 20.43 -5.66 -7.78
CA ARG A 140 19.30 -5.76 -6.84
C ARG A 140 19.50 -4.86 -5.61
N TYR A 141 19.40 -5.40 -4.41
CA TYR A 141 19.55 -4.65 -3.17
C TYR A 141 21.02 -4.34 -2.79
N ARG A 142 22.00 -4.79 -3.59
CA ARG A 142 23.40 -4.36 -3.49
C ARG A 142 23.66 -3.03 -4.22
N PHE A 143 22.66 -2.50 -4.95
CA PHE A 143 22.69 -1.16 -5.55
C PHE A 143 22.72 -0.06 -4.48
N ASN A 144 23.42 1.03 -4.74
CA ASN A 144 23.48 2.18 -3.82
C ASN A 144 22.21 3.04 -3.91
N MET A 145 21.19 2.70 -3.12
CA MET A 145 19.93 3.45 -3.02
C MET A 145 20.11 4.94 -2.64
N GLY A 146 21.28 5.32 -2.10
CA GLY A 146 21.64 6.72 -1.87
C GLY A 146 21.71 7.56 -3.15
N ILE A 147 21.92 6.93 -4.31
CA ILE A 147 21.88 7.61 -5.63
C ILE A 147 20.44 8.04 -5.95
N LEU A 148 19.46 7.14 -5.82
CA LEU A 148 18.05 7.43 -6.07
C LEU A 148 17.57 8.56 -5.13
N MET A 149 17.90 8.45 -3.84
CA MET A 149 17.58 9.47 -2.84
C MET A 149 18.24 10.82 -3.11
N GLY A 150 19.47 10.83 -3.63
CA GLY A 150 20.21 12.04 -3.98
C GLY A 150 19.59 12.75 -5.19
N GLU A 151 19.30 12.01 -6.25
CA GLU A 151 18.63 12.56 -7.44
C GLU A 151 17.21 13.04 -7.12
N ALA A 152 16.43 12.30 -6.33
CA ALA A 152 15.06 12.68 -5.98
C ALA A 152 15.02 13.97 -5.14
N ARG A 153 15.97 14.15 -4.22
CA ARG A 153 16.14 15.41 -3.47
C ARG A 153 16.62 16.58 -4.33
N ALA A 154 17.38 16.31 -5.39
CA ALA A 154 17.79 17.34 -6.35
C ALA A 154 16.63 17.79 -7.24
N ALA A 155 15.78 16.86 -7.69
CA ALA A 155 14.59 17.15 -8.47
C ALA A 155 13.50 17.85 -7.64
N LEU A 156 13.22 17.33 -6.44
CA LEU A 156 12.16 17.81 -5.56
C LEU A 156 12.73 18.48 -4.31
N LYS A 157 13.39 19.63 -4.50
CA LYS A 157 14.08 20.38 -3.43
C LYS A 157 13.26 20.56 -2.16
N TRP A 158 11.94 20.75 -2.25
CA TRP A 158 11.06 21.06 -1.11
C TRP A 158 10.24 19.86 -0.61
N ALA A 159 10.46 18.66 -1.12
CA ALA A 159 9.74 17.47 -0.68
C ALA A 159 10.15 17.02 0.73
N ASP A 160 9.22 16.41 1.46
CA ASP A 160 9.53 15.75 2.71
C ASP A 160 10.46 14.55 2.46
N GLY A 161 11.63 14.56 3.09
CA GLY A 161 12.66 13.55 2.87
C GLY A 161 12.31 12.15 3.35
N LYS A 162 11.27 11.98 4.19
CA LYS A 162 10.74 10.68 4.62
C LYS A 162 9.69 10.17 3.62
N MET A 163 8.84 11.04 3.07
CA MET A 163 7.94 10.67 1.97
C MET A 163 8.73 10.20 0.74
N VAL A 164 9.75 10.96 0.31
CA VAL A 164 10.66 10.55 -0.77
C VAL A 164 11.34 9.21 -0.47
N LYS A 165 11.78 8.99 0.77
CA LYS A 165 12.39 7.71 1.17
C LYS A 165 11.42 6.54 1.06
N ASN A 166 10.22 6.69 1.61
CA ASN A 166 9.20 5.65 1.57
C ASN A 166 8.86 5.28 0.12
N GLU A 167 8.72 6.27 -0.77
CA GLU A 167 8.38 6.05 -2.18
C GLU A 167 9.51 5.31 -2.92
N VAL A 168 10.77 5.72 -2.72
CA VAL A 168 11.94 5.00 -3.26
C VAL A 168 11.98 3.55 -2.75
N ASP A 169 11.83 3.33 -1.44
CA ASP A 169 11.84 1.98 -0.86
C ASP A 169 10.69 1.11 -1.43
N MET A 170 9.52 1.69 -1.68
CA MET A 170 8.34 1.01 -2.24
C MET A 170 8.50 0.66 -3.73
N GLN A 171 8.86 1.61 -4.59
CA GLN A 171 9.03 1.32 -6.02
C GLN A 171 10.21 0.37 -6.28
N VAL A 172 11.28 0.47 -5.49
CA VAL A 172 12.40 -0.51 -5.53
C VAL A 172 11.90 -1.90 -5.13
N LEU A 173 11.05 -2.04 -4.10
CA LEU A 173 10.44 -3.33 -3.75
C LEU A 173 9.54 -3.87 -4.87
N HIS A 174 8.75 -3.02 -5.52
CA HIS A 174 7.90 -3.42 -6.66
C HIS A 174 8.74 -3.90 -7.85
N HIS A 175 9.88 -3.27 -8.14
CA HIS A 175 10.75 -3.67 -9.25
C HIS A 175 11.65 -4.88 -8.97
N LEU A 176 12.08 -5.07 -7.73
CA LEU A 176 13.01 -6.14 -7.36
C LEU A 176 12.34 -7.38 -6.74
N GLY A 177 11.11 -7.25 -6.24
CA GLY A 177 10.52 -8.25 -5.35
C GLY A 177 11.25 -8.34 -3.99
N PRO A 178 10.92 -9.32 -3.14
CA PRO A 178 11.48 -9.42 -1.79
C PRO A 178 13.02 -9.55 -1.77
N LYS A 179 13.62 -9.17 -0.65
CA LYS A 179 15.05 -9.41 -0.37
C LYS A 179 15.31 -10.90 -0.22
N THR A 180 16.34 -11.39 -0.90
CA THR A 180 16.80 -12.79 -0.84
C THR A 180 18.05 -12.92 0.04
N GLU A 181 18.44 -14.14 0.41
CA GLU A 181 19.70 -14.36 1.15
C GLU A 181 20.94 -13.90 0.36
N ALA A 182 20.94 -14.09 -0.96
CA ALA A 182 21.97 -13.57 -1.85
C ALA A 182 22.09 -12.03 -1.81
N ASP A 183 21.00 -11.30 -1.57
CA ASP A 183 21.04 -9.84 -1.41
C ASP A 183 21.79 -9.41 -0.13
N LEU A 184 21.94 -10.29 0.87
CA LEU A 184 22.61 -10.01 2.15
C LEU A 184 24.12 -10.26 2.13
N GLU A 185 24.64 -10.99 1.14
CA GLU A 185 26.08 -11.20 0.96
C GLU A 185 26.78 -9.89 0.60
N LYS A 186 27.90 -9.61 1.27
CA LYS A 186 28.66 -8.36 1.07
C LYS A 186 29.43 -8.39 -0.25
N LYS A 187 29.26 -7.35 -1.07
CA LYS A 187 30.10 -7.07 -2.25
C LYS A 187 31.61 -7.20 -1.90
N PRO A 188 32.44 -7.81 -2.77
CA PRO A 188 33.89 -7.74 -2.65
C PRO A 188 34.35 -6.28 -2.58
N LYS A 189 35.21 -5.93 -1.62
CA LYS A 189 35.58 -4.54 -1.35
C LYS A 189 36.67 -4.03 -2.31
N ALA A 190 36.35 -3.00 -3.09
CA ALA A 190 37.35 -2.02 -3.51
C ALA A 190 37.62 -1.02 -2.35
N ALA A 191 38.81 -0.42 -2.32
CA ALA A 191 39.32 0.35 -1.17
C ALA A 191 38.61 1.70 -0.95
N LYS A 192 38.47 2.09 0.34
CA LYS A 192 37.87 3.35 0.81
C LYS A 192 38.92 4.41 1.17
N PRO A 193 38.56 5.70 1.07
CA PRO A 193 38.91 6.72 2.07
C PRO A 193 37.87 6.76 3.23
N LYS A 194 38.33 7.09 4.46
CA LYS A 194 37.48 7.37 5.65
C LYS A 194 37.10 8.88 5.67
N ALA A 195 36.23 9.46 6.50
CA ALA A 195 35.45 9.11 7.71
C ALA A 195 34.25 10.11 7.81
N PRO A 196 33.45 10.26 8.90
CA PRO A 196 33.35 9.46 10.14
C PRO A 196 31.93 8.93 10.44
N GLU A 197 31.81 8.13 11.50
CA GLU A 197 30.55 7.57 12.02
C GLU A 197 29.96 8.43 13.15
N LYS A 198 28.62 8.45 13.27
CA LYS A 198 27.89 8.32 14.55
C LYS A 198 26.39 8.11 14.35
N GLU A 199 25.89 7.05 14.96
CA GLU A 199 24.50 6.63 15.17
C GLU A 199 24.56 5.91 16.55
N LYS A 200 23.59 5.92 17.47
CA LYS A 200 22.12 5.89 17.39
C LYS A 200 21.51 6.48 18.69
N GLU A 201 20.20 6.71 18.71
CA GLU A 201 19.28 5.99 19.63
C GLU A 201 17.80 6.21 19.25
N GLU A 202 16.93 5.32 19.73
CA GLU A 202 15.47 5.22 19.48
C GLU A 202 14.71 6.10 20.54
N GLU A 203 13.41 6.42 20.56
CA GLU A 203 12.19 5.63 20.30
C GLU A 203 10.90 6.54 20.19
N LYS A 204 9.86 6.00 19.52
CA LYS A 204 8.38 6.08 19.76
C LYS A 204 7.55 7.36 20.14
N GLN A 205 6.41 7.44 19.43
CA GLN A 205 5.01 7.77 19.85
C GLN A 205 4.37 9.19 19.78
N ASN A 206 3.46 9.32 18.80
CA ASN A 206 2.05 9.78 18.83
C ASN A 206 1.56 10.88 19.81
N ASN A 207 1.01 11.97 19.28
CA ASN A 207 -0.45 12.24 19.21
C ASN A 207 -0.79 13.65 18.69
N ALA A 208 -1.92 13.78 17.99
CA ALA A 208 -2.54 15.04 17.56
C ALA A 208 -4.07 14.99 17.78
N VAL A 209 -4.71 16.14 18.04
CA VAL A 209 -6.17 16.26 18.29
C VAL A 209 -6.69 17.59 17.73
N ASN A 210 -7.72 17.51 16.86
CA ASN A 210 -8.85 18.42 16.50
C ASN A 210 -8.62 19.95 16.34
N GLY A 211 -9.44 20.77 15.64
CA GLY A 211 -10.75 20.66 14.96
C GLY A 211 -11.48 22.04 15.06
N GLU A 212 -12.55 22.45 14.36
CA GLU A 212 -13.38 21.97 13.23
C GLU A 212 -14.12 23.19 12.62
N VAL A 213 -14.53 23.19 11.33
CA VAL A 213 -15.76 23.90 10.86
C VAL A 213 -16.50 23.04 9.83
N LYS A 214 -17.84 23.04 9.90
CA LYS A 214 -18.74 22.07 9.26
C LYS A 214 -19.18 22.41 7.84
N MET A 215 -19.24 21.38 7.00
CA MET A 215 -20.37 21.13 6.09
C MET A 215 -20.64 19.61 6.09
N GLU A 216 -21.89 19.18 6.14
CA GLU A 216 -22.23 17.80 6.53
C GLU A 216 -22.06 16.78 5.38
N GLY A 217 -20.84 16.25 5.29
CA GLY A 217 -20.50 15.08 4.48
C GLY A 217 -19.00 14.84 4.52
N LYS A 218 -18.53 13.83 5.26
CA LYS A 218 -17.12 13.40 5.21
C LYS A 218 -16.75 13.05 3.78
N THR A 219 -15.59 13.49 3.30
CA THR A 219 -15.14 13.15 1.95
C THR A 219 -14.98 11.64 1.80
N LEU A 220 -15.16 11.10 0.59
CA LEU A 220 -15.04 9.66 0.33
C LEU A 220 -13.69 9.09 0.83
N MET A 221 -12.61 9.86 0.65
CA MET A 221 -11.27 9.47 1.11
C MET A 221 -11.16 9.38 2.64
N GLU A 222 -11.83 10.28 3.38
CA GLU A 222 -11.88 10.21 4.86
C GLU A 222 -12.77 9.07 5.35
N GLN A 223 -13.83 8.73 4.62
CA GLN A 223 -14.67 7.56 4.91
C GLN A 223 -13.93 6.25 4.67
N LEU A 224 -13.01 6.19 3.70
CA LEU A 224 -12.26 5.00 3.31
C LEU A 224 -10.90 4.82 4.02
N ARG A 225 -10.52 5.70 4.95
CA ARG A 225 -9.35 5.47 5.83
C ARG A 225 -9.60 4.23 6.71
N GLY A 226 -8.60 3.36 6.84
CA GLY A 226 -8.72 2.09 7.57
C GLY A 226 -9.13 2.25 9.04
N GLU A 227 -8.74 3.36 9.67
CA GLU A 227 -9.13 3.73 11.03
C GLU A 227 -10.63 4.06 11.14
N ALA A 228 -11.24 4.63 10.10
CA ALA A 228 -12.68 4.92 10.06
C ALA A 228 -13.54 3.67 9.83
N LEU A 229 -13.00 2.67 9.10
CA LEU A 229 -13.66 1.41 8.79
C LEU A 229 -13.33 0.26 9.75
N LYS A 230 -12.46 0.49 10.74
CA LYS A 230 -11.96 -0.52 11.70
C LYS A 230 -11.31 -1.75 11.06
N PHE A 231 -10.76 -1.64 9.85
CA PHE A 231 -10.05 -2.76 9.24
C PHE A 231 -8.67 -2.95 9.85
N HIS A 232 -8.19 -4.20 9.80
CA HIS A 232 -6.86 -4.57 10.29
C HIS A 232 -5.76 -3.89 9.47
N LYS A 233 -4.58 -3.68 10.09
CA LYS A 233 -3.39 -3.23 9.36
C LYS A 233 -2.80 -4.37 8.53
N PRO A 234 -2.09 -4.11 7.42
CA PRO A 234 -1.38 -5.14 6.68
C PRO A 234 -0.46 -5.99 7.59
N GLY A 235 -0.53 -7.32 7.45
CA GLY A 235 0.16 -8.27 8.33
C GLY A 235 -0.57 -8.57 9.67
N GLU A 236 -1.63 -7.86 10.02
CA GLU A 236 -2.40 -8.07 11.26
C GLU A 236 -3.71 -8.86 11.05
N ASN A 237 -3.81 -9.67 9.99
CA ASN A 237 -5.01 -10.42 9.64
C ASN A 237 -5.54 -11.30 10.79
N TYR A 238 -4.64 -11.83 11.63
CA TYR A 238 -4.99 -12.64 12.82
C TYR A 238 -5.81 -11.90 13.90
N LYS A 239 -6.05 -10.59 13.74
CA LYS A 239 -6.92 -9.79 14.61
C LYS A 239 -8.36 -9.65 14.10
N THR A 240 -8.67 -10.10 12.88
CA THR A 240 -10.04 -10.03 12.36
C THR A 240 -10.89 -11.15 12.93
N GLU A 241 -12.17 -10.86 13.16
CA GLU A 241 -13.17 -11.86 13.53
C GLU A 241 -13.20 -13.01 12.50
N GLY A 242 -13.33 -14.25 12.99
CA GLY A 242 -13.32 -15.46 12.17
C GLY A 242 -11.94 -15.97 11.71
N TYR A 243 -10.84 -15.22 11.92
CA TYR A 243 -9.53 -15.64 11.39
C TYR A 243 -8.91 -16.83 12.13
N VAL A 244 -8.56 -17.90 11.41
CA VAL A 244 -7.94 -19.11 11.98
C VAL A 244 -6.42 -18.97 12.08
N VAL A 245 -5.89 -19.00 13.32
CA VAL A 245 -4.45 -19.02 13.56
C VAL A 245 -3.93 -20.46 13.59
N THR A 246 -3.23 -20.84 12.53
CA THR A 246 -2.52 -22.13 12.40
C THR A 246 -1.07 -22.00 12.91
N PRO A 247 -0.36 -23.13 13.17
CA PRO A 247 1.07 -23.10 13.51
C PRO A 247 1.95 -22.37 12.49
N ASN A 248 1.53 -22.29 11.22
CA ASN A 248 2.27 -21.62 10.14
C ASN A 248 1.86 -20.16 9.93
N THR A 249 0.78 -19.68 10.55
CA THR A 249 0.18 -18.36 10.26
C THR A 249 1.18 -17.21 10.43
N MET A 250 1.98 -17.20 11.50
CA MET A 250 2.95 -16.12 11.74
C MET A 250 4.10 -16.13 10.72
N ASN A 251 4.53 -17.31 10.26
CA ASN A 251 5.54 -17.43 9.21
C ASN A 251 5.00 -16.96 7.85
N LEU A 252 3.75 -17.29 7.53
CA LEU A 252 3.07 -16.84 6.31
C LEU A 252 2.85 -15.32 6.31
N LEU A 253 2.48 -14.74 7.45
CA LEU A 253 2.34 -13.28 7.60
C LEU A 253 3.69 -12.55 7.51
N LYS A 254 4.77 -13.15 8.01
CA LYS A 254 6.13 -12.62 7.82
C LYS A 254 6.52 -12.60 6.34
N GLN A 255 6.34 -13.71 5.63
CA GLN A 255 6.58 -13.81 4.18
C GLN A 255 5.71 -12.82 3.39
N HIS A 256 4.45 -12.66 3.78
CA HIS A 256 3.57 -11.64 3.20
C HIS A 256 4.16 -10.23 3.37
N LEU A 257 4.58 -9.85 4.58
CA LEU A 257 5.17 -8.53 4.85
C LEU A 257 6.49 -8.30 4.10
N GLU A 258 7.33 -9.33 3.93
CA GLU A 258 8.56 -9.27 3.13
C GLU A 258 8.28 -8.97 1.64
N ILE A 259 7.09 -9.35 1.14
CA ILE A 259 6.69 -9.20 -0.27
C ILE A 259 5.79 -7.96 -0.50
N THR A 260 5.02 -7.52 0.50
CA THR A 260 4.17 -6.32 0.41
C THR A 260 4.82 -5.06 0.97
N GLY A 261 5.89 -5.17 1.76
CA GLY A 261 6.45 -4.05 2.52
C GLY A 261 5.51 -3.50 3.60
N GLY A 262 4.43 -4.23 3.93
CA GLY A 262 3.34 -3.72 4.76
C GLY A 262 2.38 -2.77 4.02
N GLN A 263 2.42 -2.70 2.69
CA GLN A 263 1.51 -1.89 1.89
C GLN A 263 0.10 -2.51 1.83
N VAL A 264 -0.94 -1.66 1.81
CA VAL A 264 -2.32 -2.08 1.49
C VAL A 264 -2.40 -2.49 0.00
N ARG A 265 -3.00 -3.65 -0.28
CA ARG A 265 -3.15 -4.17 -1.65
C ARG A 265 -4.58 -4.68 -1.85
N THR A 266 -5.36 -4.06 -2.71
CA THR A 266 -6.77 -4.42 -3.04
C THR A 266 -6.88 -4.88 -4.51
N ARG A 267 -8.06 -5.38 -4.92
CA ARG A 267 -8.34 -5.66 -6.33
C ARG A 267 -9.79 -5.37 -6.67
N PHE A 268 -10.05 -4.92 -7.88
CA PHE A 268 -11.37 -4.95 -8.49
C PHE A 268 -11.39 -6.11 -9.50
N PRO A 269 -12.21 -7.17 -9.28
CA PRO A 269 -12.23 -8.34 -10.16
C PRO A 269 -13.55 -8.47 -10.95
N PRO A 270 -13.74 -7.72 -12.05
CA PRO A 270 -14.92 -7.85 -12.91
C PRO A 270 -14.78 -9.04 -13.87
N GLU A 271 -15.90 -9.69 -14.19
CA GLU A 271 -15.98 -10.61 -15.33
C GLU A 271 -15.95 -9.82 -16.65
N PRO A 272 -15.10 -10.18 -17.64
CA PRO A 272 -14.96 -9.48 -18.92
C PRO A 272 -16.06 -9.81 -19.96
N ASN A 273 -17.22 -10.29 -19.51
CA ASN A 273 -18.35 -10.74 -20.34
C ASN A 273 -19.58 -9.81 -20.25
N GLY A 274 -19.55 -8.80 -19.37
CA GLY A 274 -20.70 -8.01 -18.97
C GLY A 274 -20.48 -6.49 -18.97
N ILE A 275 -21.59 -5.75 -18.95
CA ILE A 275 -21.58 -4.29 -18.87
C ILE A 275 -21.59 -3.85 -17.39
N LEU A 276 -20.65 -2.98 -17.01
CA LEU A 276 -20.64 -2.37 -15.68
C LEU A 276 -21.87 -1.47 -15.49
N HIS A 277 -22.77 -1.88 -14.60
CA HIS A 277 -23.86 -1.03 -14.08
C HIS A 277 -23.46 -0.31 -12.79
N ILE A 278 -24.28 0.65 -12.33
CA ILE A 278 -24.02 1.53 -11.17
C ILE A 278 -23.61 0.82 -9.86
N GLY A 279 -23.98 -0.45 -9.67
CA GLY A 279 -23.52 -1.26 -8.54
C GLY A 279 -21.99 -1.44 -8.51
N HIS A 280 -21.36 -1.54 -9.69
CA HIS A 280 -19.92 -1.62 -9.83
C HIS A 280 -19.22 -0.32 -9.44
N ALA A 281 -19.88 0.85 -9.56
CA ALA A 281 -19.29 2.11 -9.11
C ALA A 281 -19.00 2.07 -7.60
N LYS A 282 -19.82 1.38 -6.79
CA LYS A 282 -19.53 1.14 -5.37
C LYS A 282 -18.30 0.24 -5.21
N ALA A 283 -18.19 -0.85 -5.97
CA ALA A 283 -17.07 -1.78 -5.89
C ALA A 283 -15.74 -1.13 -6.34
N ILE A 284 -15.76 -0.30 -7.38
CA ILE A 284 -14.60 0.47 -7.86
C ILE A 284 -14.17 1.48 -6.80
N ASN A 285 -15.08 2.38 -6.39
CA ASN A 285 -14.78 3.40 -5.38
C ASN A 285 -14.29 2.78 -4.06
N PHE A 286 -14.84 1.64 -3.65
CA PHE A 286 -14.39 0.95 -2.45
C PHE A 286 -12.99 0.34 -2.61
N ASN A 287 -12.73 -0.46 -3.64
CA ASN A 287 -11.44 -1.13 -3.79
C ASN A 287 -10.29 -0.17 -4.13
N PHE A 288 -10.49 0.71 -5.12
CA PHE A 288 -9.47 1.69 -5.51
C PHE A 288 -9.37 2.85 -4.51
N GLY A 289 -10.50 3.35 -4.01
CA GLY A 289 -10.51 4.41 -3.00
C GLY A 289 -9.93 3.97 -1.67
N TYR A 290 -10.14 2.72 -1.24
CA TYR A 290 -9.50 2.20 -0.02
C TYR A 290 -7.98 2.07 -0.19
N ALA A 291 -7.49 1.59 -1.34
CA ALA A 291 -6.06 1.61 -1.64
C ALA A 291 -5.52 3.05 -1.59
N LYS A 292 -6.11 3.98 -2.37
CA LYS A 292 -5.68 5.37 -2.44
C LYS A 292 -5.72 6.10 -1.08
N ALA A 293 -6.72 5.81 -0.24
CA ALA A 293 -6.88 6.42 1.08
C ALA A 293 -5.89 5.90 2.14
N ASN A 294 -5.20 4.78 1.88
CA ASN A 294 -4.30 4.11 2.81
C ASN A 294 -2.91 3.83 2.20
N ASN A 295 -2.48 4.66 1.23
CA ASN A 295 -1.18 4.56 0.52
C ASN A 295 -0.91 3.15 -0.08
N GLY A 296 -1.97 2.50 -0.52
CA GLY A 296 -1.97 1.18 -1.11
C GLY A 296 -2.14 1.18 -2.63
N ILE A 297 -2.09 -0.02 -3.20
CA ILE A 297 -2.28 -0.26 -4.64
C ILE A 297 -3.52 -1.13 -4.89
N CYS A 298 -4.19 -0.91 -6.02
CA CYS A 298 -5.33 -1.70 -6.46
C CYS A 298 -5.05 -2.34 -7.82
N PHE A 299 -5.24 -3.64 -7.93
CA PHE A 299 -5.15 -4.38 -9.18
C PHE A 299 -6.51 -4.37 -9.89
N LEU A 300 -6.53 -4.08 -11.19
CA LEU A 300 -7.65 -4.46 -12.05
C LEU A 300 -7.39 -5.91 -12.48
N ARG A 301 -8.21 -6.85 -12.00
CA ARG A 301 -7.97 -8.29 -12.26
C ARG A 301 -9.18 -8.92 -12.94
N TYR A 302 -9.19 -8.99 -14.27
CA TYR A 302 -10.27 -9.64 -14.99
C TYR A 302 -10.46 -11.09 -14.52
N ASP A 303 -11.71 -11.44 -14.22
CA ASP A 303 -12.12 -12.80 -13.86
C ASP A 303 -12.42 -13.58 -15.15
N ASP A 304 -11.37 -13.77 -15.95
CA ASP A 304 -11.40 -14.33 -17.30
C ASP A 304 -11.41 -15.87 -17.30
N THR A 305 -12.29 -16.42 -16.46
CA THR A 305 -12.22 -17.79 -15.95
C THR A 305 -13.20 -18.75 -16.61
N ASN A 306 -14.11 -18.16 -17.37
CA ASN A 306 -15.10 -18.82 -18.18
C ASN A 306 -14.75 -18.55 -19.65
N PRO A 307 -14.36 -19.56 -20.46
CA PRO A 307 -13.99 -19.36 -21.87
C PRO A 307 -15.17 -18.95 -22.79
N GLU A 308 -16.38 -18.74 -22.25
CA GLU A 308 -17.52 -18.21 -23.01
C GLU A 308 -17.24 -16.79 -23.52
N LYS A 309 -17.77 -16.47 -24.71
CA LYS A 309 -17.41 -15.31 -25.56
C LYS A 309 -17.13 -14.00 -24.81
N GLU A 310 -15.87 -13.84 -24.39
CA GLU A 310 -15.34 -12.56 -23.96
C GLU A 310 -15.06 -11.71 -25.20
N GLU A 311 -15.62 -10.50 -25.24
CA GLU A 311 -15.40 -9.55 -26.33
C GLU A 311 -14.46 -8.44 -25.85
N GLU A 312 -13.42 -8.11 -26.63
CA GLU A 312 -12.43 -7.08 -26.30
C GLU A 312 -13.06 -5.73 -25.91
N LYS A 313 -14.24 -5.41 -26.47
CA LYS A 313 -15.04 -4.23 -26.12
C LYS A 313 -15.41 -4.13 -24.63
N TYR A 314 -15.56 -5.26 -23.93
CA TYR A 314 -15.87 -5.27 -22.50
C TYR A 314 -14.61 -5.02 -21.68
N PHE A 315 -13.46 -5.58 -22.09
CA PHE A 315 -12.17 -5.27 -21.48
C PHE A 315 -11.87 -3.76 -21.52
N THR A 316 -11.97 -3.15 -22.70
CA THR A 316 -11.74 -1.71 -22.87
C THR A 316 -12.74 -0.90 -22.07
N ALA A 317 -14.06 -1.16 -22.22
CA ALA A 317 -15.09 -0.42 -21.49
C ALA A 317 -14.95 -0.52 -19.96
N ILE A 318 -14.54 -1.68 -19.41
CA ILE A 318 -14.28 -1.84 -17.98
C ILE A 318 -13.11 -0.95 -17.54
N LYS A 319 -12.01 -0.92 -18.29
CA LYS A 319 -10.84 -0.07 -18.01
C LYS A 319 -11.22 1.40 -18.11
N ASP A 320 -11.90 1.79 -19.18
CA ASP A 320 -12.33 3.17 -19.43
C ASP A 320 -13.25 3.68 -18.32
N MET A 321 -14.13 2.85 -17.75
CA MET A 321 -14.98 3.21 -16.60
C MET A 321 -14.20 3.36 -15.29
N VAL A 322 -13.15 2.57 -15.07
CA VAL A 322 -12.26 2.72 -13.89
C VAL A 322 -11.48 4.04 -13.98
N GLU A 323 -10.94 4.35 -15.16
CA GLU A 323 -10.20 5.59 -15.43
C GLU A 323 -11.13 6.82 -15.41
N TRP A 324 -12.34 6.71 -15.96
CA TRP A 324 -13.37 7.77 -15.92
C TRP A 324 -13.82 8.11 -14.50
N LEU A 325 -13.82 7.14 -13.58
CA LEU A 325 -14.06 7.35 -12.14
C LEU A 325 -12.83 7.93 -11.40
N GLY A 326 -11.73 8.25 -12.09
CA GLY A 326 -10.55 8.90 -11.52
C GLY A 326 -9.58 7.95 -10.81
N TYR A 327 -9.58 6.68 -11.19
CA TYR A 327 -8.68 5.66 -10.64
C TYR A 327 -7.81 5.02 -11.72
N THR A 328 -6.53 4.84 -11.41
CA THR A 328 -5.58 4.12 -12.28
C THR A 328 -5.26 2.77 -11.65
N PRO A 329 -5.37 1.64 -12.38
CA PRO A 329 -4.87 0.35 -11.93
C PRO A 329 -3.35 0.35 -11.77
N TYR A 330 -2.85 -0.14 -10.63
CA TYR A 330 -1.42 -0.37 -10.44
C TYR A 330 -0.87 -1.39 -11.45
N ALA A 331 -1.65 -2.45 -11.68
CA ALA A 331 -1.41 -3.41 -12.73
C ALA A 331 -2.74 -3.99 -13.22
N ILE A 332 -2.80 -4.30 -14.50
CA ILE A 332 -3.86 -5.10 -15.11
C ILE A 332 -3.38 -6.55 -15.10
N THR A 333 -4.20 -7.44 -14.55
CA THR A 333 -3.89 -8.87 -14.37
C THR A 333 -5.12 -9.69 -14.72
N HIS A 334 -4.94 -11.00 -14.87
CA HIS A 334 -6.00 -11.92 -15.23
C HIS A 334 -5.99 -13.13 -14.29
N ALA A 335 -7.12 -13.79 -14.14
CA ALA A 335 -7.18 -15.05 -13.41
C ALA A 335 -6.44 -16.17 -14.19
N SER A 336 -6.56 -16.15 -15.52
CA SER A 336 -5.89 -17.09 -16.43
C SER A 336 -4.36 -17.06 -16.37
N ASP A 337 -3.76 -15.93 -15.98
CA ASP A 337 -2.30 -15.81 -15.72
C ASP A 337 -1.82 -16.81 -14.65
N ASN A 338 -2.72 -17.36 -13.84
CA ASN A 338 -2.42 -18.18 -12.66
C ASN A 338 -2.91 -19.64 -12.75
N PHE A 339 -3.51 -20.08 -13.86
CA PHE A 339 -4.10 -21.43 -13.97
C PHE A 339 -3.13 -22.56 -13.60
N GLN A 340 -1.83 -22.44 -13.92
CA GLN A 340 -0.85 -23.49 -13.61
C GLN A 340 -0.67 -23.67 -12.09
N CYS A 341 -0.53 -22.56 -11.37
CA CYS A 341 -0.42 -22.56 -9.92
C CYS A 341 -1.74 -22.99 -9.25
N LEU A 342 -2.90 -22.61 -9.82
CA LEU A 342 -4.20 -23.09 -9.35
C LEU A 342 -4.38 -24.62 -9.55
N TYR A 343 -3.87 -25.19 -10.64
CA TYR A 343 -3.90 -26.63 -10.89
C TYR A 343 -2.97 -27.37 -9.91
N GLU A 344 -1.76 -26.87 -9.67
CA GLU A 344 -0.82 -27.45 -8.70
C GLU A 344 -1.38 -27.45 -7.27
N LEU A 345 -2.07 -26.37 -6.87
CA LEU A 345 -2.73 -26.30 -5.57
C LEU A 345 -3.96 -27.21 -5.48
N ALA A 346 -4.67 -27.45 -6.59
CA ALA A 346 -5.73 -28.44 -6.66
C ALA A 346 -5.20 -29.88 -6.50
N VAL A 347 -4.07 -30.21 -7.13
CA VAL A 347 -3.36 -31.47 -6.92
C VAL A 347 -2.94 -31.63 -5.45
N GLU A 348 -2.45 -30.56 -4.80
CA GLU A 348 -2.10 -30.58 -3.39
C GLU A 348 -3.31 -30.76 -2.46
N LEU A 349 -4.48 -30.18 -2.79
CA LEU A 349 -5.74 -30.45 -2.07
C LEU A 349 -6.15 -31.92 -2.17
N ILE A 350 -6.00 -32.56 -3.33
CA ILE A 350 -6.25 -34.01 -3.51
C ILE A 350 -5.29 -34.82 -2.64
N ARG A 351 -3.97 -34.53 -2.68
CA ARG A 351 -2.95 -35.22 -1.88
C ARG A 351 -3.20 -35.16 -0.37
N ARG A 352 -3.82 -34.07 0.11
CA ARG A 352 -4.20 -33.88 1.52
C ARG A 352 -5.55 -34.51 1.88
N GLY A 353 -6.24 -35.15 0.92
CA GLY A 353 -7.58 -35.71 1.12
C GLY A 353 -8.69 -34.66 1.23
N HIS A 354 -8.42 -33.40 0.83
CA HIS A 354 -9.37 -32.28 0.89
C HIS A 354 -10.07 -31.99 -0.45
N ALA A 355 -9.77 -32.75 -1.51
CA ALA A 355 -10.52 -32.71 -2.76
C ALA A 355 -10.59 -34.10 -3.40
N TYR A 356 -11.64 -34.34 -4.20
CA TYR A 356 -11.88 -35.61 -4.89
C TYR A 356 -12.57 -35.40 -6.23
N ILE A 357 -12.45 -36.39 -7.12
CA ILE A 357 -13.11 -36.38 -8.43
C ILE A 357 -14.52 -36.97 -8.31
N CYS A 358 -15.49 -36.33 -8.95
CA CYS A 358 -16.91 -36.65 -8.83
C CYS A 358 -17.57 -36.73 -10.21
N HIS A 359 -18.35 -37.80 -10.44
CA HIS A 359 -19.10 -38.02 -11.68
C HIS A 359 -20.62 -37.75 -11.52
N GLN A 360 -21.05 -37.18 -10.39
CA GLN A 360 -22.43 -36.70 -10.26
C GLN A 360 -22.69 -35.60 -11.28
N ARG A 361 -23.80 -35.71 -12.01
CA ARG A 361 -24.20 -34.73 -13.03
C ARG A 361 -24.79 -33.49 -12.37
N GLY A 362 -24.78 -32.37 -13.10
CA GLY A 362 -25.31 -31.09 -12.60
C GLY A 362 -26.80 -31.13 -12.21
N GLU A 363 -27.56 -32.08 -12.73
CA GLU A 363 -28.98 -32.31 -12.40
C GLU A 363 -29.16 -33.04 -11.07
N GLU A 364 -28.29 -34.01 -10.77
CA GLU A 364 -28.26 -34.78 -9.51
C GLU A 364 -27.82 -33.92 -8.32
N LEU A 365 -27.23 -32.75 -8.60
CA LEU A 365 -26.81 -31.74 -7.63
C LEU A 365 -27.87 -30.64 -7.41
N LYS A 366 -29.04 -30.70 -8.06
CA LYS A 366 -30.13 -29.73 -7.86
C LYS A 366 -31.08 -30.19 -6.74
N GLY A 367 -31.31 -29.29 -5.78
CA GLY A 367 -32.27 -29.48 -4.69
C GLY A 367 -31.66 -29.28 -3.31
N HIS A 368 -32.50 -29.06 -2.29
CA HIS A 368 -32.04 -28.82 -0.91
C HIS A 368 -31.41 -30.05 -0.24
N ASN A 369 -31.74 -31.26 -0.72
CA ASN A 369 -31.26 -32.54 -0.17
C ASN A 369 -30.52 -33.37 -1.24
N ALA A 370 -29.55 -32.77 -1.94
CA ALA A 370 -28.72 -33.51 -2.89
C ALA A 370 -27.95 -34.63 -2.15
N PRO A 371 -27.98 -35.90 -2.61
CA PRO A 371 -27.32 -36.99 -1.91
C PRO A 371 -25.79 -36.80 -1.91
N PRO A 372 -25.09 -37.23 -0.84
CA PRO A 372 -23.64 -37.18 -0.79
C PRO A 372 -23.05 -37.91 -1.98
N SER A 373 -21.94 -37.40 -2.53
CA SER A 373 -21.31 -38.02 -3.68
C SER A 373 -20.90 -39.46 -3.37
N PRO A 374 -21.32 -40.46 -4.16
CA PRO A 374 -20.83 -41.85 -4.03
C PRO A 374 -19.30 -41.96 -4.13
N TRP A 375 -18.65 -40.91 -4.63
CA TRP A 375 -17.23 -40.82 -4.92
C TRP A 375 -16.43 -40.02 -3.90
N ARG A 376 -17.07 -39.50 -2.85
CA ARG A 376 -16.46 -38.63 -1.83
C ARG A 376 -15.28 -39.27 -1.08
N ASP A 377 -15.33 -40.59 -0.92
CA ASP A 377 -14.36 -41.36 -0.13
C ASP A 377 -13.51 -42.30 -1.01
N ARG A 378 -13.40 -42.01 -2.32
CA ARG A 378 -12.48 -42.72 -3.21
C ARG A 378 -11.01 -42.52 -2.80
N PRO A 379 -10.09 -43.46 -3.12
CA PRO A 379 -8.67 -43.30 -2.85
C PRO A 379 -8.06 -42.04 -3.47
N ILE A 380 -7.07 -41.45 -2.78
CA ILE A 380 -6.34 -40.25 -3.23
C ILE A 380 -5.70 -40.48 -4.60
N GLU A 381 -5.00 -41.61 -4.79
CA GLU A 381 -4.35 -41.98 -6.05
C GLU A 381 -5.34 -42.08 -7.22
N GLU A 382 -6.55 -42.59 -6.98
CA GLU A 382 -7.60 -42.65 -7.99
C GLU A 382 -8.04 -41.23 -8.41
N SER A 383 -8.22 -40.33 -7.44
CA SER A 383 -8.52 -38.91 -7.74
C SER A 383 -7.38 -38.22 -8.49
N LEU A 384 -6.11 -38.49 -8.17
CA LEU A 384 -4.96 -37.91 -8.87
C LEU A 384 -4.93 -38.37 -10.34
N VAL A 385 -5.04 -39.67 -10.59
CA VAL A 385 -5.08 -40.21 -11.96
C VAL A 385 -6.27 -39.64 -12.73
N LEU A 386 -7.44 -39.54 -12.12
CA LEU A 386 -8.64 -39.06 -12.81
C LEU A 386 -8.64 -37.54 -13.03
N PHE A 387 -8.04 -36.75 -12.13
CA PHE A 387 -7.84 -35.32 -12.36
C PHE A 387 -6.89 -35.04 -13.53
N GLU A 388 -5.81 -35.83 -13.65
CA GLU A 388 -4.91 -35.75 -14.80
C GLU A 388 -5.59 -36.19 -16.09
N ARG A 389 -6.48 -37.21 -16.04
CA ARG A 389 -7.32 -37.57 -17.20
C ARG A 389 -8.33 -36.48 -17.57
N MET A 390 -8.88 -35.74 -16.61
CA MET A 390 -9.72 -34.57 -16.87
C MET A 390 -8.94 -33.46 -17.58
N LYS A 391 -7.71 -33.15 -17.12
CA LYS A 391 -6.81 -32.20 -17.79
C LYS A 391 -6.46 -32.62 -19.22
N ASN A 392 -6.26 -33.92 -19.45
CA ASN A 392 -5.97 -34.48 -20.77
C ASN A 392 -7.21 -34.75 -21.65
N GLY A 393 -8.38 -34.17 -21.31
CA GLY A 393 -9.58 -34.22 -22.18
C GLY A 393 -10.24 -35.59 -22.32
N MET A 394 -10.03 -36.51 -21.37
CA MET A 394 -10.55 -37.89 -21.47
C MET A 394 -12.00 -38.06 -20.99
N PHE A 395 -12.71 -36.95 -20.75
CA PHE A 395 -14.07 -36.89 -20.21
C PHE A 395 -14.82 -35.72 -20.86
N ALA A 396 -16.06 -35.91 -21.31
CA ALA A 396 -16.86 -34.83 -21.88
C ALA A 396 -17.31 -33.80 -20.82
N GLU A 397 -17.80 -32.65 -21.28
CA GLU A 397 -18.31 -31.60 -20.39
C GLU A 397 -19.37 -32.15 -19.42
N GLY A 398 -19.13 -31.96 -18.12
CA GLY A 398 -20.04 -32.41 -17.06
C GLY A 398 -19.94 -33.89 -16.67
N GLU A 399 -19.11 -34.72 -17.32
CA GLU A 399 -18.90 -36.12 -16.91
C GLU A 399 -18.01 -36.28 -15.67
N ALA A 400 -17.16 -35.28 -15.40
CA ALA A 400 -16.30 -35.27 -14.23
C ALA A 400 -16.11 -33.83 -13.70
N THR A 401 -15.99 -33.71 -12.38
CA THR A 401 -15.72 -32.46 -11.66
C THR A 401 -14.74 -32.71 -10.53
N LEU A 402 -13.86 -31.75 -10.22
CA LEU A 402 -13.16 -31.74 -8.94
C LEU A 402 -14.05 -31.05 -7.90
N ARG A 403 -14.21 -31.66 -6.72
CA ARG A 403 -14.95 -31.09 -5.59
C ARG A 403 -14.07 -31.01 -4.36
N MET A 404 -14.17 -29.91 -3.61
CA MET A 404 -13.57 -29.80 -2.28
C MET A 404 -14.34 -30.69 -1.30
N LYS A 405 -13.66 -31.35 -0.37
CA LYS A 405 -14.26 -32.31 0.57
C LYS A 405 -14.64 -31.63 1.89
N MET A 406 -15.74 -30.87 1.88
CA MET A 406 -16.20 -30.08 3.02
C MET A 406 -17.71 -29.79 2.99
N VAL A 407 -18.24 -29.25 4.09
CA VAL A 407 -19.61 -28.72 4.15
C VAL A 407 -19.50 -27.22 4.42
N MET A 408 -20.21 -26.41 3.64
CA MET A 408 -20.29 -24.95 3.79
C MET A 408 -21.27 -24.56 4.93
N GLU A 409 -21.17 -23.34 5.45
CA GLU A 409 -22.07 -22.83 6.50
C GLU A 409 -23.56 -22.89 6.13
N ASP A 410 -23.89 -22.68 4.85
CA ASP A 410 -25.25 -22.77 4.29
C ASP A 410 -25.74 -24.22 4.10
N GLY A 411 -24.97 -25.21 4.57
CA GLY A 411 -25.23 -26.64 4.42
C GLY A 411 -24.83 -27.22 3.07
N LYS A 412 -24.32 -26.40 2.13
CA LYS A 412 -23.93 -26.87 0.80
C LYS A 412 -22.74 -27.81 0.87
N MET A 413 -22.93 -29.05 0.43
CA MET A 413 -21.90 -30.09 0.49
C MET A 413 -20.99 -30.08 -0.74
N ASP A 414 -19.70 -30.20 -0.46
CA ASP A 414 -18.59 -30.39 -1.38
C ASP A 414 -18.63 -29.44 -2.62
N PRO A 415 -18.31 -28.15 -2.47
CA PRO A 415 -18.34 -27.21 -3.59
C PRO A 415 -17.39 -27.63 -4.74
N VAL A 416 -17.85 -27.43 -5.98
CA VAL A 416 -17.07 -27.73 -7.19
C VAL A 416 -15.92 -26.74 -7.33
N ALA A 417 -14.70 -27.26 -7.50
CA ALA A 417 -13.49 -26.49 -7.77
C ALA A 417 -13.14 -26.48 -9.26
N TYR A 418 -13.33 -27.57 -10.01
CA TYR A 418 -13.03 -27.62 -11.45
C TYR A 418 -14.15 -28.28 -12.26
N ARG A 419 -14.38 -27.76 -13.46
CA ARG A 419 -15.22 -28.35 -14.51
C ARG A 419 -14.45 -28.47 -15.81
N ILE A 420 -14.89 -29.39 -16.66
CA ILE A 420 -14.44 -29.49 -18.05
C ILE A 420 -15.31 -28.55 -18.90
N LYS A 421 -14.66 -27.70 -19.69
CA LYS A 421 -15.22 -26.98 -20.83
C LYS A 421 -14.32 -27.18 -22.04
N TYR A 422 -14.88 -27.18 -23.24
CA TYR A 422 -14.18 -27.37 -24.51
C TYR A 422 -14.16 -26.12 -25.38
N THR A 423 -14.84 -25.05 -24.97
CA THR A 423 -14.68 -23.73 -25.57
C THR A 423 -13.23 -23.24 -25.42
N PRO A 424 -12.55 -22.82 -26.51
CA PRO A 424 -11.21 -22.25 -26.42
C PRO A 424 -11.19 -20.97 -25.60
N HIS A 425 -10.12 -20.77 -24.84
CA HIS A 425 -9.96 -19.60 -23.99
C HIS A 425 -9.38 -18.41 -24.76
N HIS A 426 -9.96 -17.22 -24.65
CA HIS A 426 -9.54 -16.03 -25.42
C HIS A 426 -8.03 -15.68 -25.30
N ARG A 427 -7.47 -15.61 -24.08
CA ARG A 427 -6.03 -15.35 -23.85
C ARG A 427 -5.13 -16.57 -23.87
N SER A 428 -5.49 -17.66 -23.20
CA SER A 428 -4.63 -18.85 -23.12
C SER A 428 -4.76 -19.79 -24.32
N GLY A 429 -5.73 -19.58 -25.21
CA GLY A 429 -5.95 -20.36 -26.42
C GLY A 429 -6.07 -21.85 -26.13
N ASP A 430 -5.29 -22.64 -26.87
CA ASP A 430 -5.06 -24.06 -26.62
C ASP A 430 -3.82 -24.32 -25.74
N ALA A 431 -3.26 -23.38 -24.97
CA ALA A 431 -2.14 -23.71 -24.08
C ALA A 431 -2.54 -24.73 -22.98
N TRP A 432 -3.83 -24.75 -22.63
CA TRP A 432 -4.49 -25.79 -21.82
C TRP A 432 -5.18 -26.81 -22.76
N TYR A 433 -4.36 -27.49 -23.57
CA TYR A 433 -4.70 -27.97 -24.93
C TYR A 433 -6.05 -28.66 -25.15
N LYS A 434 -6.77 -28.15 -26.17
CA LYS A 434 -8.14 -28.46 -26.63
C LYS A 434 -9.28 -28.27 -25.62
N HIS A 435 -9.01 -28.22 -24.30
CA HIS A 435 -10.03 -28.50 -23.30
C HIS A 435 -9.84 -27.62 -22.04
N THR A 436 -10.42 -26.42 -22.06
CA THR A 436 -10.43 -25.49 -20.92
C THR A 436 -11.03 -26.10 -19.65
N LEU A 437 -10.17 -26.50 -18.71
CA LEU A 437 -10.56 -26.75 -17.32
C LEU A 437 -10.98 -25.43 -16.65
N SER A 438 -12.28 -25.11 -16.71
CA SER A 438 -12.84 -23.94 -16.04
C SER A 438 -12.87 -24.19 -14.53
N VAL A 439 -11.98 -23.50 -13.80
CA VAL A 439 -12.02 -23.48 -12.34
C VAL A 439 -13.28 -22.71 -11.92
N GLN A 440 -14.00 -23.22 -10.93
CA GLN A 440 -15.10 -22.51 -10.27
C GLN A 440 -14.72 -22.25 -8.82
N ASN A 441 -15.20 -21.12 -8.28
CA ASN A 441 -14.98 -20.70 -6.90
C ASN A 441 -13.50 -20.44 -6.56
N TYR A 442 -12.89 -19.48 -7.26
CA TYR A 442 -11.52 -18.99 -7.04
C TYR A 442 -11.22 -18.46 -5.63
N LEU A 443 -12.25 -18.25 -4.79
CA LEU A 443 -12.11 -17.52 -3.52
C LEU A 443 -11.14 -18.20 -2.51
N TYR A 444 -10.83 -19.48 -2.72
CA TYR A 444 -10.21 -20.37 -1.73
C TYR A 444 -8.75 -20.76 -2.05
N ILE A 445 -8.21 -20.34 -3.21
CA ILE A 445 -6.89 -20.77 -3.71
C ILE A 445 -6.03 -19.54 -4.09
N TYR A 446 -6.00 -18.52 -3.23
CA TYR A 446 -5.31 -17.26 -3.54
C TYR A 446 -3.88 -17.14 -2.99
N THR A 447 -3.61 -17.50 -1.73
CA THR A 447 -2.44 -16.97 -1.01
C THR A 447 -1.04 -17.35 -1.55
N LYS A 448 -0.92 -18.32 -2.45
CA LYS A 448 0.37 -18.75 -3.06
C LYS A 448 0.64 -18.26 -4.48
N CYS A 449 -0.37 -17.94 -5.28
CA CYS A 449 -0.20 -17.63 -6.71
C CYS A 449 -0.08 -16.10 -6.95
N ASN A 450 0.89 -15.45 -6.32
CA ASN A 450 1.09 -13.99 -6.36
C ASN A 450 -0.11 -13.09 -5.95
N PHE A 451 -1.22 -13.65 -5.46
CA PHE A 451 -2.38 -12.88 -4.99
C PHE A 451 -2.14 -12.30 -3.59
N TYR A 452 -1.23 -11.35 -3.49
CA TYR A 452 -1.02 -10.51 -2.31
C TYR A 452 -2.11 -9.45 -2.20
N THR A 453 -3.37 -9.87 -2.14
CA THR A 453 -4.52 -8.97 -2.09
C THR A 453 -5.30 -9.19 -0.79
N LEU A 454 -5.51 -8.13 -0.01
CA LEU A 454 -6.57 -8.14 0.99
C LEU A 454 -7.92 -8.24 0.26
N ILE A 455 -8.68 -9.30 0.53
CA ILE A 455 -10.10 -9.35 0.16
C ILE A 455 -10.89 -8.60 1.23
N ILE A 456 -10.84 -7.26 1.18
CA ILE A 456 -11.78 -6.46 1.96
C ILE A 456 -13.12 -6.52 1.26
N LEU A 457 -14.01 -7.37 1.78
CA LEU A 457 -15.43 -7.49 1.45
C LEU A 457 -15.75 -7.63 -0.05
N HIS A 458 -15.99 -8.87 -0.50
CA HIS A 458 -17.03 -9.08 -1.50
C HIS A 458 -17.92 -10.32 -1.33
N PHE A 459 -17.57 -11.25 -0.42
CA PHE A 459 -18.44 -12.35 0.02
C PHE A 459 -18.38 -12.54 1.54
N LEU A 460 -19.18 -11.76 2.28
CA LEU A 460 -19.37 -11.94 3.73
C LEU A 460 -20.06 -13.27 4.09
N GLN A 461 -20.68 -13.95 3.12
CA GLN A 461 -21.36 -15.25 3.27
C GLN A 461 -20.45 -16.47 3.05
N SER A 462 -19.14 -16.31 2.92
CA SER A 462 -18.21 -17.45 2.72
C SER A 462 -16.88 -17.25 3.45
N LEU A 463 -16.92 -16.57 4.60
CA LEU A 463 -15.71 -16.25 5.36
C LEU A 463 -15.05 -17.47 6.00
N LEU A 464 -15.80 -18.50 6.46
CA LEU A 464 -15.18 -19.73 6.98
C LEU A 464 -14.49 -20.60 5.91
N LEU A 465 -14.68 -20.31 4.61
CA LEU A 465 -13.96 -21.01 3.55
C LEU A 465 -12.61 -20.35 3.17
N TYR A 466 -12.30 -19.18 3.73
CA TYR A 466 -11.06 -18.44 3.49
C TYR A 466 -10.07 -18.61 4.65
#